data_AF-A0A0K1FHS7-F1
#
_entry.id   AF-A0A0K1FHS7-F1
#
_cell.length_a   1.000
_cell.length_b   1.000
_cell.length_c   1.000
_cell.angle_alpha   90.00
_cell.angle_beta   90.00
_cell.angle_gamma   90.00
#
_symmetry.space_group_name_H-M   'P 1'
#
loop_
_entity.id
_entity.type
_entity.pdbx_description
1 polymer ?
#
loop_
_entity_poly.entity_id
_entity_poly.type
_entity_poly.pdbx_seq_one_letter_code
_entity_poly.pdbx_strand_id
1 'polypeptide(L)'
;MSGGYALPSLLPVYAADVTVPEVVVDASHPAVTMSEPGPINKKTTPTPPHREPNRNAVVGNAADLPLAGDVRNVVGNKLTIRATSAATMAGKGTMRTAKKDRTENTVNLVDGKVRNLYGGYTNGTGQTTGNTVTIGDGTNALPTGTNIAGYLYGGNKTVDTDNKLVVNTAVSVKNIKHFEKISFNISHISNATTPLLKLTDGVQTSGLDWDKVEVTGANDFVPSTYRTRLATLMHNDQGIDFTKAGVNTYNPIRAKNRESGDLEYTIDTDNPTVTAAKEVYVDGFRFRYNKGTDGKGAKHLALDGTVAAAYGANVTVKDGAAQDNAAEISGDTVTGNAYGGALTAVAATKNAAGGSAHITGGSVGGNVYGGAITDAAASENVTGSSVHVAGGTVSGTAYGGHNAGTGNTLAIYHGQSAIHDFSGVQKLRFYLPNDARASYTPMLQLGVAAKDIRNLNIGVGFSGSAPVLHGNDVISLMKTLPGGTLLTDADIANQIEGTQGVTMRYHSHFKSAAPMSSSSPSSALR
;
A
#
# COMPACT_ATOMS: atom_id res chain seq x y z
N MET A 1 -62.89 5.12 -1.60
CA MET A 1 -62.14 3.94 -1.14
C MET A 1 -60.66 4.32 -1.16
N SER A 2 -60.12 4.70 0.01
CA SER A 2 -58.72 5.05 0.20
C SER A 2 -58.10 3.91 0.99
N GLY A 3 -57.18 3.16 0.36
CA GLY A 3 -56.46 2.05 0.97
C GLY A 3 -54.97 2.23 0.72
N GLY A 4 -54.32 3.01 1.59
CA GLY A 4 -52.87 3.10 1.62
C GLY A 4 -52.27 1.78 2.09
N TYR A 5 -51.44 1.16 1.26
CA TYR A 5 -50.58 0.06 1.68
C TYR A 5 -49.46 0.64 2.55
N ALA A 6 -49.61 0.50 3.86
CA ALA A 6 -48.50 0.68 4.78
C ALA A 6 -47.44 -0.38 4.50
N LEU A 7 -46.21 0.06 4.21
CA LEU A 7 -45.04 -0.80 4.15
C LEU A 7 -44.92 -1.58 5.48
N PRO A 8 -44.75 -2.91 5.47
CA PRO A 8 -44.58 -3.66 6.70
C PRO A 8 -43.33 -3.16 7.42
N SER A 9 -43.50 -2.82 8.71
CA SER A 9 -42.41 -2.45 9.60
C SER A 9 -41.36 -3.58 9.64
N LEU A 10 -40.14 -3.27 9.23
CA LEU A 10 -38.99 -4.17 9.35
C LEU A 10 -38.75 -4.49 10.85
N LEU A 11 -39.17 -5.68 11.25
CA LEU A 11 -38.93 -6.22 12.59
C LEU A 11 -37.44 -6.60 12.75
N PRO A 12 -36.79 -6.26 13.88
CA PRO A 12 -35.41 -6.66 14.12
C PRO A 12 -35.31 -8.18 14.38
N VAL A 13 -34.42 -8.85 13.65
CA VAL A 13 -34.00 -10.23 13.90
C VAL A 13 -32.97 -10.24 15.02
N TYR A 14 -33.13 -11.13 16.01
CA TYR A 14 -32.20 -11.29 17.12
C TYR A 14 -31.45 -12.62 16.95
N ALA A 15 -30.14 -12.61 17.19
CA ALA A 15 -29.36 -13.84 17.33
C ALA A 15 -29.83 -14.54 18.62
N ALA A 16 -30.50 -15.68 18.45
CA ALA A 16 -30.77 -16.62 19.52
C ALA A 16 -29.76 -17.76 19.41
N ASP A 17 -29.29 -18.20 20.58
CA ASP A 17 -28.46 -19.37 20.85
C ASP A 17 -27.04 -19.37 20.26
N VAL A 18 -26.03 -19.63 21.11
CA VAL A 18 -24.96 -20.65 20.95
C VAL A 18 -23.84 -20.44 22.01
N THR A 19 -23.30 -21.57 22.45
CA THR A 19 -22.58 -21.92 23.69
C THR A 19 -21.04 -21.80 23.64
N VAL A 20 -20.46 -20.72 23.13
CA VAL A 20 -18.98 -20.56 23.02
C VAL A 20 -18.50 -19.11 23.23
N PRO A 21 -17.22 -18.86 23.61
CA PRO A 21 -16.65 -17.51 23.81
C PRO A 21 -16.65 -16.62 22.55
N GLU A 22 -16.77 -17.24 21.38
CA GLU A 22 -16.88 -16.60 20.08
C GLU A 22 -18.19 -17.03 19.41
N VAL A 23 -19.08 -16.07 19.14
CA VAL A 23 -20.30 -16.31 18.38
C VAL A 23 -20.06 -15.88 16.93
N VAL A 24 -20.21 -16.81 15.98
CA VAL A 24 -20.14 -16.51 14.54
C VAL A 24 -21.56 -16.56 13.98
N VAL A 25 -22.10 -15.43 13.52
CA VAL A 25 -23.44 -15.38 12.91
C VAL A 25 -23.32 -15.48 11.41
N ASP A 26 -23.83 -16.57 10.83
CA ASP A 26 -23.84 -16.85 9.39
C ASP A 26 -25.27 -17.05 8.84
N ALA A 27 -25.39 -17.28 7.52
CA ALA A 27 -26.67 -17.48 6.84
C ALA A 27 -27.44 -18.74 7.30
N SER A 28 -26.82 -19.65 8.05
CA SER A 28 -27.46 -20.87 8.59
C SER A 28 -28.10 -20.64 9.96
N HIS A 29 -27.93 -19.46 10.57
CA HIS A 29 -28.52 -19.15 11.86
C HIS A 29 -30.02 -18.83 11.72
N PRO A 30 -30.93 -19.54 12.43
CA PRO A 30 -32.37 -19.37 12.27
C PRO A 30 -32.84 -17.98 12.75
N ALA A 31 -33.68 -17.32 11.96
CA ALA A 31 -34.33 -16.07 12.34
C ALA A 31 -35.41 -16.35 13.39
N VAL A 32 -35.18 -15.97 14.65
CA VAL A 32 -36.19 -16.13 15.71
C VAL A 32 -37.14 -14.94 15.74
N THR A 33 -38.43 -15.20 15.48
CA THR A 33 -39.53 -14.24 15.68
C THR A 33 -39.94 -14.26 17.16
N MET A 34 -39.82 -13.13 17.87
CA MET A 34 -40.43 -12.97 19.21
C MET A 34 -41.43 -11.82 19.22
N SER A 35 -42.65 -12.10 19.68
CA SER A 35 -43.74 -11.14 19.92
C SER A 35 -43.41 -10.17 21.06
N GLU A 36 -43.92 -8.94 20.99
CA GLU A 36 -43.74 -7.91 22.02
C GLU A 36 -44.22 -8.36 23.41
N PRO A 37 -43.45 -8.16 24.49
CA PRO A 37 -43.98 -8.32 25.84
C PRO A 37 -44.77 -7.06 26.24
N GLY A 38 -46.01 -7.28 26.70
CA GLY A 38 -46.89 -6.22 27.23
C GLY A 38 -46.33 -5.49 28.46
N PRO A 39 -46.97 -4.38 28.89
CA PRO A 39 -46.43 -3.48 29.90
C PRO A 39 -46.39 -4.12 31.29
N ILE A 40 -45.24 -4.00 31.98
CA ILE A 40 -45.05 -4.48 33.36
C ILE A 40 -45.24 -3.31 34.34
N ASN A 41 -46.15 -3.49 35.31
CA ASN A 41 -46.47 -2.54 36.37
C ASN A 41 -45.28 -2.28 37.31
N LYS A 42 -45.04 -1.01 37.63
CA LYS A 42 -44.02 -0.54 38.59
C LYS A 42 -44.39 -0.92 40.03
N LYS A 43 -43.43 -1.47 40.78
CA LYS A 43 -43.42 -1.43 42.25
C LYS A 43 -42.09 -0.85 42.73
N THR A 44 -42.17 0.25 43.47
CA THR A 44 -41.12 0.92 44.28
C THR A 44 -40.63 -0.04 45.38
N THR A 45 -39.37 -0.06 45.86
CA THR A 45 -38.59 0.92 46.67
C THR A 45 -37.18 0.29 47.02
N PRO A 46 -36.30 0.85 47.88
CA PRO A 46 -35.23 1.85 47.69
C PRO A 46 -33.76 1.33 47.67
N THR A 47 -32.82 2.24 47.37
CA THR A 47 -31.34 2.13 47.33
C THR A 47 -30.65 2.04 48.70
N PRO A 48 -29.47 1.37 48.82
CA PRO A 48 -28.36 1.85 49.67
C PRO A 48 -26.99 1.93 48.94
N PRO A 49 -25.95 2.55 49.54
CA PRO A 49 -24.89 3.28 48.86
C PRO A 49 -23.62 2.47 48.53
N HIS A 50 -22.70 3.20 47.88
CA HIS A 50 -21.53 2.82 47.10
C HIS A 50 -20.39 2.05 47.82
N ARG A 51 -19.70 1.22 47.01
CA ARG A 51 -18.22 0.96 46.94
C ARG A 51 -17.65 -0.24 47.71
N GLU A 52 -17.32 -1.31 46.97
CA GLU A 52 -16.16 -2.21 47.16
C GLU A 52 -15.85 -2.96 45.83
N PRO A 53 -14.58 -3.39 45.58
CA PRO A 53 -14.12 -3.91 44.29
C PRO A 53 -14.65 -5.33 44.06
N ASN A 54 -15.54 -5.49 43.08
CA ASN A 54 -16.37 -6.69 43.01
C ASN A 54 -15.66 -7.88 42.35
N ARG A 55 -15.38 -8.89 43.19
CA ARG A 55 -15.05 -10.30 42.89
C ARG A 55 -16.19 -11.09 42.17
N ASN A 56 -17.02 -10.44 41.35
CA ASN A 56 -18.11 -11.08 40.58
C ASN A 56 -18.01 -10.87 39.06
N ALA A 57 -16.81 -10.62 38.52
CA ALA A 57 -16.58 -10.69 37.09
C ALA A 57 -16.62 -12.16 36.66
N VAL A 58 -17.77 -12.63 36.16
CA VAL A 58 -17.84 -13.90 35.45
C VAL A 58 -17.34 -13.61 34.04
N VAL A 59 -16.13 -14.06 33.73
CA VAL A 59 -15.66 -14.23 32.35
C VAL A 59 -16.67 -15.16 31.68
N GLY A 60 -17.24 -14.74 30.55
CA GLY A 60 -18.39 -15.41 29.92
C GLY A 60 -18.12 -16.90 29.69
N ASN A 61 -18.62 -17.75 30.60
CA ASN A 61 -18.62 -19.18 30.43
C ASN A 61 -19.83 -19.56 29.56
N ALA A 62 -19.52 -20.21 28.44
CA ALA A 62 -20.27 -21.02 27.46
C ALA A 62 -21.78 -21.37 27.61
N ALA A 63 -22.50 -21.04 28.68
CA ALA A 63 -23.88 -21.50 28.91
C ALA A 63 -24.85 -20.39 29.37
N ASP A 64 -24.46 -19.13 29.26
CA ASP A 64 -25.13 -18.05 29.99
C ASP A 64 -25.85 -17.06 29.06
N LEU A 65 -27.13 -17.34 28.77
CA LEU A 65 -28.02 -16.41 28.08
C LEU A 65 -28.63 -15.43 29.09
N PRO A 66 -28.32 -14.13 29.04
CA PRO A 66 -28.88 -13.15 29.97
C PRO A 66 -30.40 -13.05 29.85
N LEU A 67 -31.17 -13.63 30.77
CA LEU A 67 -32.63 -13.47 30.75
C LEU A 67 -33.04 -11.99 30.88
N ALA A 68 -34.28 -11.67 30.53
CA ALA A 68 -34.84 -10.34 30.77
C ALA A 68 -34.75 -10.00 32.27
N GLY A 69 -33.88 -9.05 32.63
CA GLY A 69 -33.57 -8.72 34.02
C GLY A 69 -32.19 -9.17 34.51
N ASP A 70 -31.36 -9.76 33.66
CA ASP A 70 -29.97 -10.09 34.01
C ASP A 70 -29.17 -8.82 34.38
N VAL A 71 -28.58 -8.86 35.57
CA VAL A 71 -27.82 -7.78 36.20
C VAL A 71 -26.33 -8.13 36.30
N ARG A 72 -25.81 -9.03 35.48
CA ARG A 72 -24.37 -9.31 35.42
C ARG A 72 -23.63 -8.39 34.46
N ASN A 73 -22.38 -8.13 34.81
CA ASN A 73 -21.40 -7.53 33.92
C ASN A 73 -21.10 -8.53 32.79
N VAL A 74 -20.93 -8.06 31.57
CA VAL A 74 -20.44 -8.91 30.47
C VAL A 74 -19.14 -8.32 29.95
N VAL A 75 -18.09 -9.12 30.03
CA VAL A 75 -16.71 -8.72 29.80
C VAL A 75 -16.04 -9.72 28.87
N GLY A 76 -15.35 -9.24 27.83
CA GLY A 76 -14.45 -10.07 27.02
C GLY A 76 -15.09 -10.93 25.93
N ASN A 77 -16.36 -10.73 25.60
CA ASN A 77 -17.03 -11.56 24.59
C ASN A 77 -16.62 -11.18 23.15
N LYS A 78 -16.59 -12.14 22.23
CA LYS A 78 -16.33 -11.91 20.80
C LYS A 78 -17.53 -12.30 19.93
N LEU A 79 -17.99 -11.38 19.09
CA LEU A 79 -19.04 -11.60 18.09
C LEU A 79 -18.46 -11.37 16.68
N THR A 80 -18.62 -12.32 15.77
CA THR A 80 -18.21 -12.20 14.37
C THR A 80 -19.43 -12.32 13.45
N ILE A 81 -19.66 -11.35 12.57
CA ILE A 81 -20.80 -11.30 11.65
C ILE A 81 -20.34 -11.72 10.24
N ARG A 82 -20.97 -12.77 9.70
CA ARG A 82 -20.66 -13.48 8.44
C ARG A 82 -21.93 -13.87 7.64
N ALA A 83 -22.86 -12.93 7.39
CA ALA A 83 -24.16 -13.29 6.78
C ALA A 83 -24.61 -12.35 5.65
N THR A 84 -24.74 -12.88 4.43
CA THR A 84 -25.16 -12.17 3.20
C THR A 84 -26.60 -11.61 3.25
N SER A 85 -27.48 -12.12 4.13
CA SER A 85 -28.84 -11.60 4.28
C SER A 85 -29.39 -11.72 5.72
N ALA A 86 -28.98 -10.81 6.60
CA ALA A 86 -29.73 -10.55 7.83
C ALA A 86 -30.24 -9.10 7.79
N ALA A 87 -31.47 -8.91 7.34
CA ALA A 87 -32.17 -7.66 7.57
C ALA A 87 -32.22 -7.44 9.09
N THR A 88 -31.42 -6.49 9.59
CA THR A 88 -31.40 -6.04 10.99
C THR A 88 -30.56 -6.87 11.98
N MET A 89 -29.30 -7.16 11.66
CA MET A 89 -28.28 -7.37 12.71
C MET A 89 -27.86 -6.01 13.32
N ALA A 90 -28.81 -5.23 13.85
CA ALA A 90 -28.47 -4.08 14.69
C ALA A 90 -27.85 -4.62 15.96
N GLY A 91 -26.72 -4.07 16.43
CA GLY A 91 -25.96 -4.49 17.62
C GLY A 91 -26.77 -4.72 18.90
N LYS A 92 -27.56 -5.79 18.90
CA LYS A 92 -28.40 -6.33 19.97
C LYS A 92 -27.95 -7.74 20.35
N GLY A 93 -26.82 -8.19 19.80
CA GLY A 93 -26.11 -9.41 20.24
C GLY A 93 -25.57 -9.32 21.67
N THR A 94 -25.72 -8.17 22.33
CA THR A 94 -25.57 -8.00 23.79
C THR A 94 -26.87 -7.43 24.40
N MET A 95 -27.94 -8.20 24.29
CA MET A 95 -29.11 -8.24 25.18
C MET A 95 -29.76 -6.92 25.62
N ARG A 96 -30.94 -6.67 25.03
CA ARG A 96 -31.94 -5.61 25.24
C ARG A 96 -32.33 -5.26 26.70
N THR A 97 -31.86 -5.98 27.72
CA THR A 97 -32.40 -5.89 29.09
C THR A 97 -31.36 -5.77 30.19
N ALA A 98 -30.07 -5.84 29.89
CA ALA A 98 -29.04 -5.79 30.91
C ALA A 98 -28.86 -4.37 31.48
N LYS A 99 -28.76 -4.27 32.82
CA LYS A 99 -28.63 -2.98 33.53
C LYS A 99 -27.20 -2.65 34.01
N LYS A 100 -26.23 -3.55 33.82
CA LYS A 100 -24.83 -3.40 34.28
C LYS A 100 -23.84 -3.30 33.13
N ASP A 101 -22.55 -3.25 33.46
CA ASP A 101 -21.43 -2.90 32.57
C ASP A 101 -21.24 -3.91 31.43
N ARG A 102 -20.81 -3.40 30.28
CA ARG A 102 -20.54 -4.14 29.05
C ARG A 102 -19.19 -3.70 28.50
N THR A 103 -18.14 -4.35 28.96
CA THR A 103 -16.76 -3.89 28.75
C THR A 103 -15.92 -4.90 28.00
N GLU A 104 -14.84 -4.46 27.36
CA GLU A 104 -13.84 -5.36 26.75
C GLU A 104 -14.39 -6.33 25.69
N ASN A 105 -15.58 -6.07 25.14
CA ASN A 105 -16.18 -6.93 24.13
C ASN A 105 -15.63 -6.59 22.74
N THR A 106 -15.55 -7.57 21.85
CA THR A 106 -15.13 -7.40 20.46
C THR A 106 -16.25 -7.75 19.50
N VAL A 107 -16.52 -6.87 18.54
CA VAL A 107 -17.48 -7.11 17.46
C VAL A 107 -16.77 -6.96 16.11
N ASN A 108 -16.70 -8.06 15.37
CA ASN A 108 -16.09 -8.15 14.05
C ASN A 108 -17.18 -8.18 12.97
N LEU A 109 -17.17 -7.23 12.05
CA LEU A 109 -17.94 -7.30 10.82
C LEU A 109 -17.03 -7.70 9.67
N VAL A 110 -17.24 -8.89 9.11
CA VAL A 110 -16.52 -9.36 7.93
C VAL A 110 -17.43 -9.56 6.72
N ASP A 111 -18.75 -9.67 6.93
CA ASP A 111 -19.79 -9.68 5.89
C ASP A 111 -21.16 -9.30 6.48
N GLY A 112 -22.07 -8.84 5.63
CA GLY A 112 -23.50 -8.73 5.92
C GLY A 112 -24.06 -7.32 6.01
N LYS A 113 -25.34 -7.24 6.38
CA LYS A 113 -26.09 -5.97 6.43
C LYS A 113 -26.48 -5.62 7.86
N VAL A 114 -26.04 -4.46 8.34
CA VAL A 114 -26.36 -3.95 9.68
C VAL A 114 -26.88 -2.52 9.59
N ARG A 115 -27.75 -2.14 10.52
CA ARG A 115 -28.17 -0.73 10.65
C ARG A 115 -27.14 0.05 11.46
N ASN A 116 -26.97 -0.30 12.74
CA ASN A 116 -25.94 0.27 13.61
C ASN A 116 -25.13 -0.86 14.21
N LEU A 117 -23.84 -0.61 14.44
CA LEU A 117 -22.94 -1.53 15.12
C LEU A 117 -22.48 -0.91 16.45
N TYR A 118 -22.51 -1.68 17.53
CA TYR A 118 -22.08 -1.25 18.86
C TYR A 118 -21.05 -2.25 19.39
N GLY A 119 -19.89 -1.77 19.85
CA GLY A 119 -18.91 -2.60 20.56
C GLY A 119 -19.46 -3.10 21.90
N GLY A 120 -20.20 -2.25 22.62
CA GLY A 120 -20.96 -2.62 23.82
C GLY A 120 -22.31 -1.91 23.90
N TYR A 121 -23.33 -2.61 24.42
CA TYR A 121 -24.68 -2.05 24.57
C TYR A 121 -25.31 -2.42 25.92
N THR A 122 -25.73 -1.43 26.70
CA THR A 122 -26.48 -1.64 27.96
C THR A 122 -27.68 -0.70 28.06
N ASN A 123 -28.82 -1.23 28.48
CA ASN A 123 -30.07 -0.48 28.58
C ASN A 123 -30.19 0.25 29.93
N GLY A 124 -29.41 -0.15 30.95
CA GLY A 124 -29.35 0.50 32.26
C GLY A 124 -28.24 1.54 32.40
N THR A 125 -27.80 1.78 33.63
CA THR A 125 -26.76 2.77 33.97
C THR A 125 -25.33 2.22 33.87
N GLY A 126 -25.17 0.97 33.43
CA GLY A 126 -23.86 0.36 33.23
C GLY A 126 -22.99 1.09 32.20
N GLN A 127 -21.69 0.91 32.32
CA GLN A 127 -20.66 1.44 31.43
C GLN A 127 -20.54 0.61 30.15
N THR A 128 -20.07 1.23 29.08
CA THR A 128 -19.74 0.57 27.80
C THR A 128 -18.34 0.96 27.32
N THR A 129 -17.32 0.58 28.08
CA THR A 129 -15.92 0.97 27.90
C THR A 129 -15.03 -0.22 27.50
N GLY A 130 -13.88 0.02 26.89
CA GLY A 130 -12.94 -1.06 26.50
C GLY A 130 -13.39 -1.91 25.32
N ASN A 131 -14.50 -1.60 24.67
CA ASN A 131 -15.04 -2.45 23.60
C ASN A 131 -14.35 -2.16 22.26
N THR A 132 -14.12 -3.20 21.47
CA THR A 132 -13.52 -3.12 20.14
C THR A 132 -14.55 -3.42 19.06
N VAL A 133 -14.59 -2.57 18.03
CA VAL A 133 -15.27 -2.86 16.77
C VAL A 133 -14.21 -3.04 15.69
N THR A 134 -14.28 -4.14 14.95
CA THR A 134 -13.36 -4.43 13.84
C THR A 134 -14.12 -4.59 12.54
N ILE A 135 -13.67 -3.93 11.48
CA ILE A 135 -14.24 -4.01 10.14
C ILE A 135 -13.25 -4.69 9.20
N GLY A 136 -13.68 -5.77 8.56
CA GLY A 136 -12.85 -6.59 7.66
C GLY A 136 -12.00 -7.61 8.42
N ASP A 137 -11.59 -8.65 7.68
CA ASP A 137 -10.80 -9.76 8.20
C ASP A 137 -9.29 -9.46 8.29
N GLY A 138 -8.84 -8.33 7.72
CA GLY A 138 -7.41 -8.01 7.67
C GLY A 138 -6.70 -8.49 6.43
N THR A 139 -7.39 -9.08 5.44
CA THR A 139 -6.75 -9.64 4.25
C THR A 139 -7.54 -9.35 2.98
N ASN A 140 -8.87 -9.41 3.04
CA ASN A 140 -9.75 -9.29 1.89
C ASN A 140 -10.60 -8.01 1.96
N ALA A 141 -11.04 -7.53 0.79
CA ALA A 141 -12.12 -6.56 0.72
C ALA A 141 -13.42 -7.15 1.30
N LEU A 142 -14.29 -6.29 1.85
CA LEU A 142 -15.62 -6.74 2.26
C LEU A 142 -16.37 -7.35 1.07
N PRO A 143 -17.09 -8.47 1.25
CA PRO A 143 -17.89 -9.06 0.19
C PRO A 143 -18.90 -8.06 -0.38
N THR A 144 -19.13 -8.15 -1.70
CA THR A 144 -20.15 -7.32 -2.38
C THR A 144 -21.51 -7.51 -1.71
N GLY A 145 -22.17 -6.39 -1.38
CA GLY A 145 -23.46 -6.39 -0.69
C GLY A 145 -23.37 -6.20 0.83
N THR A 146 -22.18 -6.24 1.41
CA THR A 146 -21.94 -5.80 2.81
C THR A 146 -22.34 -4.33 2.95
N ASN A 147 -23.13 -4.00 3.98
CA ASN A 147 -23.65 -2.64 4.17
C ASN A 147 -23.85 -2.31 5.65
N ILE A 148 -23.35 -1.15 6.07
CA ILE A 148 -23.63 -0.54 7.37
C ILE A 148 -24.44 0.75 7.12
N ALA A 149 -25.77 0.66 7.23
CA ALA A 149 -26.65 1.75 6.83
C ALA A 149 -26.66 2.95 7.78
N GLY A 150 -26.05 2.81 8.96
CA GLY A 150 -26.08 3.75 10.08
C GLY A 150 -24.70 3.93 10.68
N TYR A 151 -24.62 3.95 12.01
CA TYR A 151 -23.43 4.37 12.73
C TYR A 151 -22.62 3.20 13.30
N LEU A 152 -21.33 3.44 13.49
CA LEU A 152 -20.48 2.63 14.37
C LEU A 152 -20.37 3.30 15.73
N TYR A 153 -20.48 2.52 16.79
CA TYR A 153 -20.36 2.96 18.16
C TYR A 153 -19.36 2.09 18.91
N GLY A 154 -18.43 2.70 19.64
CA GLY A 154 -17.63 1.97 20.62
C GLY A 154 -18.50 1.40 21.73
N GLY A 155 -19.45 2.21 22.20
CA GLY A 155 -20.50 1.79 23.10
C GLY A 155 -21.77 2.64 22.95
N ASN A 156 -22.88 2.19 23.51
CA ASN A 156 -24.14 2.94 23.46
C ASN A 156 -24.23 4.07 24.51
N LYS A 157 -23.28 4.15 25.45
CA LYS A 157 -23.11 5.30 26.36
C LYS A 157 -22.14 6.31 25.75
N THR A 158 -22.23 7.56 26.21
CA THR A 158 -21.41 8.68 25.73
C THR A 158 -19.95 8.59 26.17
N VAL A 159 -19.64 7.79 27.19
CA VAL A 159 -18.28 7.51 27.65
C VAL A 159 -17.60 6.59 26.64
N ASP A 160 -16.40 6.98 26.20
CA ASP A 160 -15.65 6.27 25.17
C ASP A 160 -14.35 5.62 25.64
N THR A 161 -14.04 5.70 26.93
CA THR A 161 -12.83 5.13 27.55
C THR A 161 -12.54 3.73 27.03
N ASP A 162 -11.34 3.55 26.49
CA ASP A 162 -10.79 2.33 25.90
C ASP A 162 -11.60 1.70 24.76
N ASN A 163 -12.66 2.35 24.26
CA ASN A 163 -13.36 1.86 23.09
C ASN A 163 -12.51 2.07 21.83
N LYS A 164 -12.35 1.02 21.04
CA LYS A 164 -11.47 0.98 19.87
C LYS A 164 -12.24 0.67 18.59
N LEU A 165 -11.99 1.42 17.53
CA LEU A 165 -12.35 1.06 16.17
C LEU A 165 -11.11 0.57 15.43
N VAL A 166 -11.21 -0.59 14.78
CA VAL A 166 -10.17 -1.15 13.89
C VAL A 166 -10.75 -1.26 12.49
N VAL A 167 -10.17 -0.55 11.53
CA VAL A 167 -10.59 -0.55 10.13
C VAL A 167 -9.54 -1.26 9.31
N ASN A 168 -9.83 -2.49 8.91
CA ASN A 168 -8.92 -3.31 8.11
C ASN A 168 -9.16 -3.22 6.61
N THR A 169 -10.28 -2.65 6.19
CA THR A 169 -10.66 -2.56 4.79
C THR A 169 -11.67 -1.44 4.55
N ALA A 170 -11.85 -1.05 3.29
CA ALA A 170 -12.72 0.05 2.91
C ALA A 170 -14.17 -0.20 3.32
N VAL A 171 -14.78 0.78 4.01
CA VAL A 171 -16.17 0.76 4.44
C VAL A 171 -16.80 2.15 4.36
N SER A 172 -18.09 2.20 4.05
CA SER A 172 -18.90 3.42 4.14
C SER A 172 -19.96 3.26 5.24
N VAL A 173 -20.04 4.25 6.13
CA VAL A 173 -21.01 4.31 7.24
C VAL A 173 -21.56 5.73 7.36
N LYS A 174 -22.64 5.95 8.11
CA LYS A 174 -23.10 7.32 8.39
C LYS A 174 -22.05 8.10 9.14
N ASN A 175 -21.79 7.71 10.39
CA ASN A 175 -20.77 8.33 11.21
C ASN A 175 -20.23 7.34 12.25
N ILE A 176 -19.21 7.75 12.98
CA ILE A 176 -18.66 7.03 14.13
C ILE A 176 -18.90 7.81 15.42
N LYS A 177 -19.11 7.10 16.54
CA LYS A 177 -19.33 7.72 17.85
C LYS A 177 -18.70 6.89 18.97
N HIS A 178 -18.27 7.57 20.02
CA HIS A 178 -17.82 6.97 21.29
C HIS A 178 -16.65 5.98 21.15
N PHE A 179 -15.67 6.33 20.32
CA PHE A 179 -14.38 5.65 20.25
C PHE A 179 -13.31 6.58 20.79
N GLU A 180 -12.53 6.08 21.75
CA GLU A 180 -11.32 6.77 22.19
C GLU A 180 -10.17 6.52 21.20
N LYS A 181 -10.10 5.31 20.62
CA LYS A 181 -9.00 4.88 19.74
C LYS A 181 -9.52 4.47 18.37
N ILE A 182 -8.82 4.89 17.32
CA ILE A 182 -9.10 4.47 15.94
C ILE A 182 -7.81 3.99 15.31
N SER A 183 -7.81 2.75 14.81
CA SER A 183 -6.67 2.13 14.17
C SER A 183 -7.05 1.74 12.75
N PHE A 184 -6.23 2.17 11.78
CA PHE A 184 -6.37 1.82 10.39
C PHE A 184 -5.27 0.85 9.99
N ASN A 185 -5.62 -0.29 9.41
CA ASN A 185 -4.65 -1.21 8.86
C ASN A 185 -4.47 -0.95 7.35
N ILE A 186 -3.23 -0.75 6.92
CA ILE A 186 -2.87 -0.49 5.52
C ILE A 186 -2.07 -1.65 4.87
N SER A 187 -1.96 -2.83 5.49
CA SER A 187 -1.10 -3.93 5.03
C SER A 187 -1.46 -4.52 3.66
N HIS A 188 -2.72 -4.45 3.24
CA HIS A 188 -3.17 -5.10 1.99
C HIS A 188 -3.82 -4.15 1.00
N ILE A 189 -3.73 -2.84 1.24
CA ILE A 189 -4.62 -1.87 0.59
C ILE A 189 -3.86 -0.58 0.27
N SER A 190 -3.46 -0.41 -0.99
CA SER A 190 -3.12 0.91 -1.54
C SER A 190 -4.42 1.62 -1.96
N ASN A 191 -4.97 2.44 -1.07
CA ASN A 191 -6.29 3.08 -1.22
C ASN A 191 -6.16 4.60 -1.42
N ALA A 192 -5.29 5.01 -2.33
CA ALA A 192 -5.06 6.44 -2.58
C ALA A 192 -6.31 7.18 -3.08
N THR A 193 -7.29 6.46 -3.64
CA THR A 193 -8.52 7.04 -4.23
C THR A 193 -9.80 6.66 -3.49
N THR A 194 -9.79 5.63 -2.64
CA THR A 194 -10.98 5.18 -1.89
C THR A 194 -10.68 5.21 -0.39
N PRO A 195 -11.35 6.06 0.40
CA PRO A 195 -11.12 6.12 1.84
C PRO A 195 -11.37 4.78 2.53
N LEU A 196 -10.50 4.40 3.48
CA LEU A 196 -10.73 3.21 4.31
C LEU A 196 -12.02 3.34 5.14
N LEU A 197 -12.31 4.54 5.65
CA LEU A 197 -13.55 4.86 6.32
C LEU A 197 -14.20 6.10 5.71
N LYS A 198 -15.28 5.90 4.96
CA LYS A 198 -16.10 6.98 4.42
C LYS A 198 -17.30 7.25 5.32
N LEU A 199 -17.46 8.49 5.76
CA LEU A 199 -18.53 8.97 6.63
C LEU A 199 -19.50 9.82 5.81
N THR A 200 -20.80 9.54 5.93
CA THR A 200 -21.84 10.06 5.02
C THR A 200 -23.00 10.78 5.72
N ASP A 201 -22.91 11.06 7.03
CA ASP A 201 -24.05 11.51 7.86
C ASP A 201 -24.56 12.94 7.60
N GLY A 202 -24.06 13.66 6.60
CA GLY A 202 -24.47 15.06 6.36
C GLY A 202 -24.16 15.99 7.55
N VAL A 203 -23.37 15.53 8.52
CA VAL A 203 -22.88 16.29 9.67
C VAL A 203 -21.40 16.03 9.92
N GLN A 204 -20.73 16.99 10.54
CA GLN A 204 -19.33 16.88 10.95
C GLN A 204 -19.13 15.71 11.94
N THR A 205 -18.02 15.00 11.83
CA THR A 205 -17.58 14.01 12.82
C THR A 205 -16.79 14.70 13.92
N SER A 206 -17.11 14.48 15.19
CA SER A 206 -16.47 15.18 16.32
C SER A 206 -16.21 14.26 17.51
N GLY A 207 -15.52 14.78 18.53
CA GLY A 207 -15.20 14.06 19.76
C GLY A 207 -14.05 13.07 19.60
N LEU A 208 -13.25 13.22 18.55
CA LEU A 208 -12.08 12.39 18.27
C LEU A 208 -10.83 12.96 18.93
N ASP A 209 -9.94 12.07 19.35
CA ASP A 209 -8.61 12.42 19.85
C ASP A 209 -7.56 12.10 18.79
N TRP A 210 -6.87 13.13 18.28
CA TRP A 210 -5.85 13.00 17.26
C TRP A 210 -4.67 12.14 17.73
N ASP A 211 -4.30 12.20 19.01
CA ASP A 211 -3.23 11.36 19.56
C ASP A 211 -3.54 9.87 19.36
N LYS A 212 -4.83 9.50 19.44
CA LYS A 212 -5.34 8.13 19.43
C LYS A 212 -5.76 7.61 18.04
N VAL A 213 -5.44 8.34 16.98
CA VAL A 213 -5.55 7.86 15.59
C VAL A 213 -4.26 7.16 15.18
N GLU A 214 -4.30 5.89 14.84
CA GLU A 214 -3.09 5.09 14.56
C GLU A 214 -3.20 4.37 13.22
N VAL A 215 -2.03 4.07 12.64
CA VAL A 215 -1.88 3.26 11.43
C VAL A 215 -1.06 2.03 11.79
N THR A 216 -1.51 0.87 11.28
CA THR A 216 -0.88 -0.44 11.46
C THR A 216 -0.68 -1.10 10.10
N GLY A 217 0.16 -2.14 10.04
CA GLY A 217 0.38 -2.91 8.81
C GLY A 217 1.12 -2.14 7.71
N ALA A 218 1.77 -1.03 8.04
CA ALA A 218 2.56 -0.21 7.11
C ALA A 218 3.89 -0.90 6.74
N ASN A 219 3.86 -2.13 6.25
CA ASN A 219 5.05 -2.92 5.91
C ASN A 219 4.86 -3.97 4.80
N ASP A 220 3.63 -4.19 4.29
CA ASP A 220 3.32 -5.36 3.44
C ASP A 220 2.90 -5.05 1.99
N PHE A 221 2.85 -3.77 1.57
CA PHE A 221 2.53 -3.37 0.18
C PHE A 221 3.63 -2.55 -0.48
N VAL A 222 3.69 -2.52 -1.82
CA VAL A 222 4.64 -1.72 -2.63
C VAL A 222 3.99 -0.35 -2.96
N PRO A 223 4.47 0.78 -2.40
CA PRO A 223 3.92 2.10 -2.73
C PRO A 223 4.12 2.50 -4.19
N SER A 224 3.31 3.44 -4.68
CA SER A 224 3.44 4.02 -6.03
C SER A 224 4.80 4.70 -6.24
N THR A 225 5.27 4.76 -7.50
CA THR A 225 6.51 5.44 -7.89
C THR A 225 6.40 6.97 -7.91
N TYR A 226 5.21 7.55 -7.87
CA TYR A 226 5.01 9.00 -8.13
C TYR A 226 3.91 9.65 -7.29
N ARG A 227 3.26 8.90 -6.41
CA ARG A 227 2.25 9.44 -5.47
C ARG A 227 2.75 9.25 -4.04
N THR A 228 2.79 10.34 -3.27
CA THR A 228 3.09 10.29 -1.84
C THR A 228 1.95 9.68 -1.03
N ARG A 229 0.69 9.85 -1.50
CA ARG A 229 -0.50 9.34 -0.83
C ARG A 229 -0.52 7.81 -0.84
N LEU A 230 -0.29 7.22 0.33
CA LEU A 230 -0.39 5.78 0.56
C LEU A 230 -1.87 5.37 0.71
N ALA A 231 -2.63 6.12 1.51
CA ALA A 231 -4.05 5.88 1.73
C ALA A 231 -4.77 7.12 2.26
N THR A 232 -6.05 7.28 1.89
CA THR A 232 -6.98 8.11 2.65
C THR A 232 -7.60 7.23 3.75
N LEU A 233 -7.34 7.56 5.01
CA LEU A 233 -7.81 6.77 6.15
C LEU A 233 -9.28 7.03 6.44
N MET A 234 -9.65 8.31 6.50
CA MET A 234 -11.01 8.75 6.83
C MET A 234 -11.41 9.91 5.92
N HIS A 235 -12.67 9.92 5.48
CA HIS A 235 -13.26 11.01 4.71
C HIS A 235 -14.64 11.39 5.25
N ASN A 236 -14.90 12.68 5.43
CA ASN A 236 -16.22 13.25 5.66
C ASN A 236 -16.35 14.59 4.94
N ASP A 237 -17.31 14.71 4.01
CA ASP A 237 -17.57 15.96 3.27
C ASP A 237 -17.93 17.14 4.17
N GLN A 238 -18.43 16.85 5.37
CA GLN A 238 -18.90 17.82 6.37
C GLN A 238 -17.83 18.15 7.42
N GLY A 239 -16.66 17.53 7.30
CA GLY A 239 -15.53 17.75 8.20
C GLY A 239 -15.39 16.72 9.32
N ILE A 240 -14.20 16.72 9.88
CA ILE A 240 -13.67 15.84 10.93
C ILE A 240 -12.98 16.78 11.92
N ASP A 241 -13.47 16.76 13.16
CA ASP A 241 -13.02 17.59 14.26
C ASP A 241 -12.30 16.73 15.31
N PHE A 242 -11.06 17.11 15.59
CA PHE A 242 -10.19 16.52 16.62
C PHE A 242 -10.23 17.29 17.94
N THR A 243 -11.35 17.96 18.23
CA THR A 243 -11.61 18.54 19.55
C THR A 243 -12.15 17.48 20.49
N LYS A 244 -11.36 17.17 21.53
CA LYS A 244 -11.71 16.23 22.59
C LYS A 244 -11.85 16.97 23.91
N ALA A 245 -13.01 16.83 24.56
CA ALA A 245 -13.31 17.50 25.83
C ALA A 245 -13.02 19.02 25.83
N GLY A 246 -13.30 19.69 24.70
CA GLY A 246 -13.07 21.13 24.51
C GLY A 246 -11.64 21.53 24.13
N VAL A 247 -10.72 20.57 23.98
CA VAL A 247 -9.33 20.80 23.60
C VAL A 247 -9.10 20.31 22.18
N ASN A 248 -8.56 21.15 21.31
CA ASN A 248 -8.09 20.72 19.99
C ASN A 248 -6.85 19.82 20.17
N THR A 249 -7.02 18.51 20.02
CA THR A 249 -5.93 17.53 20.21
C THR A 249 -4.98 17.45 19.02
N TYR A 250 -5.38 17.95 17.84
CA TYR A 250 -4.48 18.07 16.70
C TYR A 250 -3.35 19.07 17.00
N ASN A 251 -3.60 20.15 17.74
CA ASN A 251 -2.56 21.08 18.18
C ASN A 251 -2.22 20.83 19.66
N PRO A 252 -0.98 20.49 20.05
CA PRO A 252 0.26 20.76 19.32
C PRO A 252 0.83 19.60 18.51
N ILE A 253 0.18 18.44 18.48
CA ILE A 253 0.74 17.20 17.91
C ILE A 253 1.07 17.33 16.41
N ARG A 254 0.17 17.93 15.64
CA ARG A 254 0.24 18.13 14.18
C ARG A 254 0.45 16.81 13.43
N ALA A 255 0.97 16.88 12.21
CA ALA A 255 1.40 15.75 11.43
C ALA A 255 2.27 14.78 12.25
N LYS A 256 1.96 13.48 12.17
CA LYS A 256 2.63 12.43 12.94
C LYS A 256 3.55 11.64 12.01
N ASN A 257 4.85 11.90 12.10
CA ASN A 257 5.87 11.12 11.39
C ASN A 257 6.12 9.79 12.11
N ARG A 258 6.25 8.72 11.33
CA ARG A 258 6.42 7.34 11.81
C ARG A 258 7.35 6.58 10.88
N GLU A 259 8.05 5.62 11.46
CA GLU A 259 8.84 4.62 10.76
C GLU A 259 8.33 3.24 11.15
N SER A 260 8.08 2.38 10.16
CA SER A 260 7.67 1.00 10.37
C SER A 260 8.31 0.10 9.32
N GLY A 261 9.24 -0.75 9.74
CA GLY A 261 9.99 -1.61 8.83
C GLY A 261 10.77 -0.79 7.80
N ASP A 262 10.35 -0.86 6.54
CA ASP A 262 10.99 -0.17 5.41
C ASP A 262 10.21 1.06 4.93
N LEU A 263 9.15 1.46 5.65
CA LEU A 263 8.29 2.59 5.34
C LEU A 263 8.54 3.76 6.31
N GLU A 264 8.74 4.95 5.73
CA GLU A 264 8.60 6.23 6.42
C GLU A 264 7.28 6.86 5.97
N TYR A 265 6.46 7.28 6.93
CA TYR A 265 5.16 7.85 6.63
C TYR A 265 4.72 8.91 7.63
N THR A 266 3.87 9.80 7.15
CA THR A 266 3.25 10.88 7.89
C THR A 266 1.75 10.67 7.89
N ILE A 267 1.15 10.67 9.08
CA ILE A 267 -0.31 10.75 9.25
C ILE A 267 -0.67 12.22 9.44
N ASP A 268 -1.53 12.76 8.60
CA ASP A 268 -1.96 14.15 8.69
C ASP A 268 -3.40 14.34 8.16
N THR A 269 -3.84 15.60 8.12
CA THR A 269 -5.15 16.05 7.69
C THR A 269 -5.03 17.00 6.49
N ASP A 270 -6.09 17.11 5.69
CA ASP A 270 -6.15 18.03 4.54
C ASP A 270 -6.28 19.50 4.93
N ASN A 271 -6.46 19.78 6.22
CA ASN A 271 -6.61 21.12 6.73
C ASN A 271 -5.88 21.34 8.07
N PRO A 272 -4.53 21.50 8.04
CA PRO A 272 -3.69 21.52 9.23
C PRO A 272 -3.81 22.79 10.10
N THR A 273 -4.76 23.68 9.79
CA THR A 273 -4.91 25.00 10.43
C THR A 273 -6.32 25.29 10.97
N VAL A 274 -7.31 24.44 10.71
CA VAL A 274 -8.73 24.70 11.05
C VAL A 274 -9.40 23.49 11.69
N THR A 275 -10.36 23.74 12.58
CA THR A 275 -11.15 22.74 13.31
C THR A 275 -12.22 22.07 12.41
N ALA A 276 -11.83 21.51 11.25
CA ALA A 276 -12.71 20.73 10.36
C ALA A 276 -11.95 20.20 9.11
N ALA A 277 -11.09 19.20 9.27
CA ALA A 277 -10.47 18.51 8.13
C ALA A 277 -11.52 17.66 7.39
N LYS A 278 -11.49 17.54 6.06
CA LYS A 278 -12.36 16.57 5.37
C LYS A 278 -11.72 15.20 5.28
N GLU A 279 -10.38 15.15 5.31
CA GLU A 279 -9.63 13.92 5.16
C GLU A 279 -8.62 13.75 6.30
N VAL A 280 -8.46 12.50 6.73
CA VAL A 280 -7.27 12.01 7.42
C VAL A 280 -6.57 11.08 6.47
N TYR A 281 -5.27 11.24 6.32
CA TYR A 281 -4.51 10.51 5.32
C TYR A 281 -3.16 10.04 5.82
N VAL A 282 -2.56 9.16 5.04
CA VAL A 282 -1.15 8.77 5.17
C VAL A 282 -0.44 9.11 3.88
N ASP A 283 0.60 9.93 3.99
CA ASP A 283 1.63 10.10 2.98
C ASP A 283 2.89 9.35 3.38
N GLY A 284 3.64 8.82 2.42
CA GLY A 284 4.90 8.14 2.73
C GLY A 284 5.51 7.45 1.52
N PHE A 285 6.65 6.83 1.75
CA PHE A 285 7.39 6.08 0.74
C PHE A 285 8.17 4.93 1.40
N ARG A 286 8.42 3.86 0.63
CA ARG A 286 9.40 2.86 1.04
C ARG A 286 10.78 3.41 0.77
N PHE A 287 11.65 3.43 1.79
CA PHE A 287 13.02 3.90 1.62
C PHE A 287 13.97 2.77 1.22
N ARG A 288 13.61 1.51 1.47
CA ARG A 288 14.38 0.35 1.06
C ARG A 288 13.51 -0.85 0.68
N TYR A 289 14.12 -1.77 -0.07
CA TYR A 289 13.51 -3.03 -0.53
C TYR A 289 12.18 -2.87 -1.28
N ASN A 290 11.98 -1.73 -1.95
CA ASN A 290 10.79 -1.52 -2.78
C ASN A 290 10.94 -2.25 -4.14
N LYS A 291 11.03 -3.58 -4.11
CA LYS A 291 11.30 -4.44 -5.28
C LYS A 291 10.11 -5.30 -5.73
N GLY A 292 9.01 -5.35 -4.97
CA GLY A 292 7.89 -6.25 -5.28
C GLY A 292 8.33 -7.72 -5.36
N THR A 293 7.41 -8.62 -5.69
CA THR A 293 7.71 -10.06 -5.80
C THR A 293 8.44 -10.43 -7.09
N ASP A 294 8.33 -9.61 -8.14
CA ASP A 294 8.99 -9.81 -9.43
C ASP A 294 10.33 -9.08 -9.55
N GLY A 295 10.78 -8.40 -8.49
CA GLY A 295 12.04 -7.67 -8.43
C GLY A 295 12.04 -6.30 -9.13
N LYS A 296 10.90 -5.86 -9.67
CA LYS A 296 10.80 -4.61 -10.45
C LYS A 296 10.20 -3.43 -9.69
N GLY A 297 9.71 -3.68 -8.49
CA GLY A 297 9.31 -2.66 -7.54
C GLY A 297 8.04 -1.93 -7.91
N ALA A 298 8.02 -0.64 -7.63
CA ALA A 298 6.87 0.20 -7.91
C ALA A 298 6.73 0.42 -9.42
N LYS A 299 5.50 0.44 -9.93
CA LYS A 299 5.23 0.39 -11.37
C LYS A 299 4.52 1.64 -11.88
N HIS A 300 4.94 2.09 -13.06
CA HIS A 300 4.24 3.04 -13.92
C HIS A 300 3.72 2.30 -15.14
N LEU A 301 2.39 2.20 -15.22
CA LEU A 301 1.64 1.47 -16.23
C LEU A 301 0.98 2.45 -17.20
N ALA A 302 0.55 1.99 -18.37
CA ALA A 302 -0.10 2.84 -19.36
C ALA A 302 -1.39 3.53 -18.86
N LEU A 303 -2.08 2.93 -17.89
CA LEU A 303 -3.30 3.49 -17.27
C LEU A 303 -3.02 4.67 -16.33
N ASP A 304 -1.76 4.88 -15.93
CA ASP A 304 -1.38 5.95 -15.00
C ASP A 304 -1.28 7.32 -15.66
N GLY A 305 -1.28 7.37 -17.00
CA GLY A 305 -1.15 8.61 -17.77
C GLY A 305 0.26 9.20 -17.73
N THR A 306 0.41 10.46 -18.12
CA THR A 306 1.70 11.15 -18.07
C THR A 306 2.04 11.60 -16.65
N VAL A 307 3.27 11.32 -16.20
CA VAL A 307 3.78 11.72 -14.87
C VAL A 307 5.06 12.55 -14.98
N ALA A 308 5.33 13.42 -14.00
CA ALA A 308 6.50 14.29 -14.01
C ALA A 308 7.82 13.56 -13.70
N ALA A 309 7.77 12.56 -12.82
CA ALA A 309 8.91 11.75 -12.41
C ALA A 309 8.43 10.41 -11.85
N ALA A 310 9.32 9.42 -11.78
CA ALA A 310 9.04 8.11 -11.20
C ALA A 310 10.19 7.65 -10.28
N TYR A 311 9.86 7.08 -9.13
CA TYR A 311 10.80 6.75 -8.06
C TYR A 311 10.51 5.37 -7.46
N GLY A 312 11.48 4.45 -7.50
CA GLY A 312 11.42 3.23 -6.71
C GLY A 312 11.59 3.54 -5.22
N ALA A 313 12.30 4.61 -4.88
CA ALA A 313 12.27 5.27 -3.59
C ALA A 313 12.71 6.72 -3.74
N ASN A 314 12.16 7.62 -2.91
CA ASN A 314 12.63 8.99 -2.77
C ASN A 314 12.89 9.29 -1.29
N VAL A 315 14.12 9.07 -0.86
CA VAL A 315 14.54 9.20 0.54
C VAL A 315 14.96 10.64 0.82
N THR A 316 14.17 11.34 1.63
CA THR A 316 14.34 12.78 1.91
C THR A 316 14.91 13.08 3.30
N VAL A 317 15.08 12.06 4.15
CA VAL A 317 15.72 12.19 5.46
C VAL A 317 17.23 11.95 5.39
N LYS A 318 18.00 12.78 6.10
CA LYS A 318 19.47 12.79 6.08
C LYS A 318 20.11 11.45 6.45
N ASP A 319 19.51 10.74 7.41
CA ASP A 319 19.93 9.42 7.86
C ASP A 319 19.19 8.27 7.15
N GLY A 320 18.50 8.54 6.04
CA GLY A 320 17.84 7.52 5.24
C GLY A 320 18.80 6.88 4.24
N ALA A 321 18.59 5.60 3.91
CA ALA A 321 19.38 4.90 2.90
C ALA A 321 18.45 4.36 1.80
N ALA A 322 18.73 4.69 0.55
CA ALA A 322 17.99 4.17 -0.60
C ALA A 322 18.56 2.80 -1.02
N GLN A 323 18.13 1.73 -0.34
CA GLN A 323 18.69 0.38 -0.54
C GLN A 323 17.73 -0.53 -1.28
N ASP A 324 18.20 -1.19 -2.34
CA ASP A 324 17.50 -2.26 -3.03
C ASP A 324 16.07 -1.91 -3.45
N ASN A 325 15.88 -0.71 -3.97
CA ASN A 325 14.60 -0.25 -4.51
C ASN A 325 14.52 -0.48 -6.01
N ALA A 326 13.31 -0.55 -6.55
CA ALA A 326 13.11 -0.65 -7.98
C ALA A 326 11.92 0.18 -8.49
N ALA A 327 12.06 0.65 -9.73
CA ALA A 327 10.99 1.30 -10.47
C ALA A 327 10.83 0.62 -11.84
N GLU A 328 9.60 0.25 -12.21
CA GLU A 328 9.26 -0.22 -13.55
C GLU A 328 8.49 0.85 -14.31
N ILE A 329 8.98 1.22 -15.48
CA ILE A 329 8.31 2.06 -16.47
C ILE A 329 7.92 1.15 -17.64
N SER A 330 6.63 0.84 -17.74
CA SER A 330 6.11 -0.12 -18.71
C SER A 330 5.07 0.49 -19.66
N GLY A 331 4.58 1.69 -19.38
CA GLY A 331 3.63 2.42 -20.23
C GLY A 331 3.76 3.94 -20.13
N ASP A 332 2.99 4.64 -20.97
CA ASP A 332 2.93 6.10 -21.16
C ASP A 332 4.27 6.85 -20.99
N THR A 333 4.24 8.06 -20.41
CA THR A 333 5.31 9.05 -20.50
C THR A 333 5.67 9.56 -19.12
N VAL A 334 6.93 9.40 -18.74
CA VAL A 334 7.56 10.15 -17.64
C VAL A 334 8.23 11.37 -18.26
N THR A 335 7.72 12.59 -18.06
CA THR A 335 8.28 13.78 -18.74
C THR A 335 9.65 14.19 -18.21
N GLY A 336 9.90 13.94 -16.92
CA GLY A 336 11.18 14.17 -16.27
C GLY A 336 11.97 12.87 -16.07
N ASN A 337 12.52 12.70 -14.86
CA ASN A 337 13.47 11.64 -14.55
C ASN A 337 12.80 10.40 -13.95
N ALA A 338 13.43 9.24 -14.13
CA ALA A 338 13.07 7.99 -13.44
C ALA A 338 14.22 7.48 -12.58
N TYR A 339 13.91 6.97 -11.38
CA TYR A 339 14.91 6.54 -10.40
C TYR A 339 14.53 5.16 -9.85
N GLY A 340 15.45 4.19 -9.89
CA GLY A 340 15.31 2.91 -9.18
C GLY A 340 15.40 3.09 -7.67
N GLY A 341 16.21 4.06 -7.22
CA GLY A 341 16.19 4.59 -5.86
C GLY A 341 16.95 5.93 -5.80
N ALA A 342 16.37 6.92 -5.13
CA ALA A 342 16.96 8.25 -4.99
C ALA A 342 17.11 8.64 -3.52
N LEU A 343 18.28 9.17 -3.17
CA LEU A 343 18.56 9.85 -1.92
C LEU A 343 18.70 11.35 -2.21
N THR A 344 17.71 12.12 -1.77
CA THR A 344 17.55 13.55 -2.12
C THR A 344 17.71 14.48 -0.92
N ALA A 345 17.90 13.92 0.27
CA ALA A 345 18.17 14.68 1.49
C ALA A 345 19.45 15.52 1.38
N VAL A 346 19.42 16.74 1.91
CA VAL A 346 20.61 17.61 2.00
C VAL A 346 21.62 17.01 2.96
N ALA A 347 22.88 16.94 2.51
CA ALA A 347 24.00 16.33 3.21
C ALA A 347 23.71 14.90 3.66
N ALA A 348 23.01 14.11 2.83
CA ALA A 348 22.72 12.72 3.15
C ALA A 348 24.00 11.94 3.50
N THR A 349 23.96 11.16 4.58
CA THR A 349 25.13 10.51 5.18
C THR A 349 25.18 9.00 4.93
N LYS A 350 24.18 8.44 4.23
CA LYS A 350 24.10 7.02 3.94
C LYS A 350 24.13 6.73 2.44
N ASN A 351 24.43 5.48 2.09
CA ASN A 351 24.53 5.02 0.71
C ASN A 351 23.17 4.85 0.03
N ALA A 352 23.16 5.05 -1.29
CA ALA A 352 22.15 4.49 -2.18
C ALA A 352 22.76 3.26 -2.89
N ALA A 353 22.21 2.07 -2.64
CA ALA A 353 22.82 0.82 -3.06
C ALA A 353 21.78 -0.13 -3.67
N GLY A 354 22.12 -0.83 -4.74
CA GLY A 354 21.26 -1.88 -5.31
C GLY A 354 19.94 -1.39 -5.95
N GLY A 355 19.82 -0.09 -6.20
CA GLY A 355 18.65 0.49 -6.87
C GLY A 355 18.56 0.03 -8.33
N SER A 356 17.37 -0.28 -8.84
CA SER A 356 17.18 -0.72 -10.22
C SER A 356 16.03 -0.02 -10.94
N ALA A 357 16.29 0.63 -12.06
CA ALA A 357 15.25 1.17 -12.94
C ALA A 357 15.04 0.22 -14.12
N HIS A 358 13.78 -0.16 -14.39
CA HIS A 358 13.37 -1.08 -15.45
C HIS A 358 12.51 -0.33 -16.45
N ILE A 359 13.04 -0.09 -17.65
CA ILE A 359 12.32 0.53 -18.76
C ILE A 359 11.86 -0.58 -19.69
N THR A 360 10.69 -1.14 -19.42
CA THR A 360 10.10 -2.27 -20.15
C THR A 360 9.13 -1.84 -21.25
N GLY A 361 8.90 -0.52 -21.36
CA GLY A 361 8.07 0.14 -22.36
C GLY A 361 8.01 1.65 -22.06
N GLY A 362 7.11 2.36 -22.75
CA GLY A 362 6.90 3.80 -22.54
C GLY A 362 8.09 4.68 -22.92
N SER A 363 8.05 5.94 -22.48
CA SER A 363 9.12 6.92 -22.71
C SER A 363 9.49 7.69 -21.44
N VAL A 364 10.78 7.95 -21.27
CA VAL A 364 11.31 8.84 -20.23
C VAL A 364 11.94 10.04 -20.92
N GLY A 365 11.39 11.23 -20.69
CA GLY A 365 11.84 12.50 -21.26
C GLY A 365 13.15 13.02 -20.67
N GLY A 366 13.45 12.65 -19.42
CA GLY A 366 14.68 12.98 -18.73
C GLY A 366 15.67 11.83 -18.62
N ASN A 367 16.47 11.87 -17.55
CA ASN A 367 17.45 10.84 -17.23
C ASN A 367 16.82 9.66 -16.50
N VAL A 368 17.45 8.49 -16.63
CA VAL A 368 17.10 7.29 -15.85
C VAL A 368 18.25 6.96 -14.93
N TYR A 369 17.97 6.66 -13.68
CA TYR A 369 18.98 6.35 -12.66
C TYR A 369 18.68 4.98 -12.05
N GLY A 370 19.62 4.04 -12.08
CA GLY A 370 19.51 2.82 -11.27
C GLY A 370 19.48 3.17 -9.78
N GLY A 371 20.47 3.95 -9.37
CA GLY A 371 20.51 4.63 -8.08
C GLY A 371 21.01 6.06 -8.24
N ALA A 372 20.56 6.98 -7.39
CA ALA A 372 21.00 8.36 -7.40
C ALA A 372 21.20 8.91 -6.00
N ILE A 373 22.34 9.57 -5.81
CA ILE A 373 22.51 10.61 -4.79
C ILE A 373 22.52 11.93 -5.56
N THR A 374 21.57 12.81 -5.26
CA THR A 374 21.36 14.04 -6.04
C THR A 374 21.95 15.28 -5.41
N ASP A 375 22.24 15.24 -4.11
CA ASP A 375 22.93 16.34 -3.44
C ASP A 375 24.43 16.29 -3.72
N ALA A 376 24.97 17.39 -4.28
CA ALA A 376 26.38 17.50 -4.65
C ALA A 376 27.30 17.55 -3.41
N ALA A 377 26.76 17.89 -2.24
CA ALA A 377 27.51 17.88 -0.98
C ALA A 377 27.56 16.51 -0.29
N ALA A 378 26.86 15.49 -0.82
CA ALA A 378 26.89 14.16 -0.25
C ALA A 378 28.26 13.48 -0.50
N SER A 379 28.83 12.89 0.55
CA SER A 379 30.13 12.22 0.51
C SER A 379 30.07 10.75 0.07
N GLU A 380 28.86 10.19 -0.02
CA GLU A 380 28.63 8.75 -0.19
C GLU A 380 28.45 8.34 -1.66
N ASN A 381 28.59 7.03 -1.92
CA ASN A 381 28.64 6.48 -3.28
C ASN A 381 27.39 5.70 -3.67
N VAL A 382 27.07 5.70 -4.97
CA VAL A 382 26.03 4.81 -5.54
C VAL A 382 26.63 3.51 -6.05
N THR A 383 26.35 2.40 -5.37
CA THR A 383 26.95 1.09 -5.67
C THR A 383 25.92 0.04 -6.09
N GLY A 384 26.37 -0.92 -6.90
CA GLY A 384 25.58 -2.10 -7.29
C GLY A 384 24.22 -1.80 -7.95
N SER A 385 24.02 -0.58 -8.44
CA SER A 385 22.75 -0.13 -9.00
C SER A 385 22.66 -0.44 -10.49
N SER A 386 21.46 -0.51 -11.05
CA SER A 386 21.26 -0.95 -12.42
C SER A 386 20.16 -0.22 -13.18
N VAL A 387 20.38 -0.06 -14.48
CA VAL A 387 19.32 0.29 -15.43
C VAL A 387 19.10 -0.90 -16.35
N HIS A 388 17.85 -1.32 -16.49
CA HIS A 388 17.42 -2.40 -17.38
C HIS A 388 16.52 -1.79 -18.45
N VAL A 389 16.80 -2.02 -19.73
CA VAL A 389 16.01 -1.47 -20.84
C VAL A 389 15.57 -2.60 -21.76
N ALA A 390 14.28 -2.67 -22.04
CA ALA A 390 13.62 -3.67 -22.87
C ALA A 390 12.54 -2.99 -23.73
N GLY A 391 12.95 -2.25 -24.77
CA GLY A 391 12.04 -1.70 -25.77
C GLY A 391 11.39 -0.33 -25.48
N GLY A 392 11.79 0.36 -24.41
CA GLY A 392 11.40 1.75 -24.16
C GLY A 392 12.42 2.79 -24.65
N THR A 393 12.04 4.07 -24.57
CA THR A 393 12.91 5.19 -24.96
C THR A 393 13.30 6.06 -23.76
N VAL A 394 14.54 6.53 -23.76
CA VAL A 394 15.09 7.47 -22.78
C VAL A 394 15.72 8.63 -23.52
N SER A 395 15.11 9.81 -23.46
CA SER A 395 15.60 11.02 -24.12
C SER A 395 16.84 11.60 -23.44
N GLY A 396 17.09 11.26 -22.17
CA GLY A 396 18.29 11.64 -21.42
C GLY A 396 19.32 10.51 -21.27
N THR A 397 20.18 10.66 -20.26
CA THR A 397 21.24 9.71 -19.93
C THR A 397 20.74 8.61 -19.01
N ALA A 398 21.10 7.36 -19.30
CA ALA A 398 20.92 6.23 -18.40
C ALA A 398 22.14 6.11 -17.47
N TYR A 399 21.95 6.41 -16.18
CA TYR A 399 22.96 6.27 -15.14
C TYR A 399 22.82 4.92 -14.44
N GLY A 400 23.82 4.04 -14.56
CA GLY A 400 23.87 2.82 -13.74
C GLY A 400 23.86 3.17 -12.25
N GLY A 401 24.69 4.16 -11.88
CA GLY A 401 24.60 4.89 -10.62
C GLY A 401 25.11 6.32 -10.79
N HIS A 402 24.50 7.29 -10.10
CA HIS A 402 24.88 8.70 -10.13
C HIS A 402 25.53 9.12 -8.80
N ASN A 403 26.73 9.72 -8.87
CA ASN A 403 27.70 9.93 -7.76
C ASN A 403 28.73 8.79 -7.59
N ALA A 404 29.49 8.51 -8.65
CA ALA A 404 30.80 7.83 -8.70
C ALA A 404 31.03 6.50 -7.93
N GLY A 405 30.00 5.70 -7.64
CA GLY A 405 30.22 4.37 -7.03
C GLY A 405 30.50 3.24 -8.03
N THR A 406 30.74 2.05 -7.49
CA THR A 406 31.23 0.87 -8.23
C THR A 406 30.15 -0.21 -8.43
N GLY A 407 30.39 -1.09 -9.41
CA GLY A 407 29.55 -2.28 -9.63
C GLY A 407 28.23 -2.03 -10.35
N ASN A 408 28.02 -0.82 -10.87
CA ASN A 408 26.80 -0.39 -11.53
C ASN A 408 26.66 -0.95 -12.95
N THR A 409 25.42 -1.25 -13.35
CA THR A 409 25.11 -2.00 -14.57
C THR A 409 24.15 -1.23 -15.49
N LEU A 410 24.41 -1.27 -16.79
CA LEU A 410 23.39 -1.05 -17.82
C LEU A 410 23.12 -2.38 -18.52
N ALA A 411 21.89 -2.87 -18.43
CA ALA A 411 21.44 -4.12 -19.02
C ALA A 411 20.42 -3.84 -20.13
N ILE A 412 20.69 -4.34 -21.32
CA ILE A 412 19.83 -4.23 -22.50
C ILE A 412 19.26 -5.60 -22.80
N TYR A 413 17.94 -5.67 -22.87
CA TYR A 413 17.18 -6.84 -23.27
C TYR A 413 16.61 -6.63 -24.68
N HIS A 414 15.92 -7.64 -25.20
CA HIS A 414 15.21 -7.52 -26.47
C HIS A 414 14.12 -6.43 -26.41
N GLY A 415 13.74 -5.92 -27.58
CA GLY A 415 12.92 -4.72 -27.73
C GLY A 415 13.82 -3.55 -28.10
N GLN A 416 13.64 -2.98 -29.28
CA GLN A 416 14.48 -1.91 -29.84
C GLN A 416 14.57 -0.75 -28.85
N SER A 417 15.69 -0.67 -28.14
CA SER A 417 15.87 0.28 -27.05
C SER A 417 16.60 1.51 -27.58
N ALA A 418 16.14 2.70 -27.22
CA ALA A 418 16.81 3.94 -27.56
C ALA A 418 17.07 4.76 -26.31
N ILE A 419 18.33 5.12 -26.07
CA ILE A 419 18.72 6.03 -24.99
C ILE A 419 19.58 7.14 -25.59
N HIS A 420 19.57 8.36 -25.05
CA HIS A 420 20.45 9.39 -25.56
C HIS A 420 21.92 9.05 -25.29
N ASP A 421 22.26 8.81 -24.03
CA ASP A 421 23.58 8.34 -23.61
C ASP A 421 23.50 7.46 -22.35
N PHE A 422 24.62 6.95 -21.85
CA PHE A 422 24.73 6.31 -20.54
C PHE A 422 25.98 6.74 -19.77
N SER A 423 25.95 6.75 -18.43
CA SER A 423 27.10 7.13 -17.60
C SER A 423 27.07 6.41 -16.26
N GLY A 424 28.17 6.46 -15.50
CA GLY A 424 28.26 5.77 -14.20
C GLY A 424 28.00 4.27 -14.30
N VAL A 425 28.43 3.63 -15.39
CA VAL A 425 28.29 2.20 -15.68
C VAL A 425 29.67 1.55 -15.60
N GLN A 426 29.77 0.40 -14.94
CA GLN A 426 30.96 -0.46 -15.01
C GLN A 426 30.67 -1.80 -15.72
N LYS A 427 29.41 -2.23 -15.76
CA LYS A 427 28.99 -3.46 -16.45
C LYS A 427 27.98 -3.11 -17.54
N LEU A 428 28.32 -3.38 -18.80
CA LEU A 428 27.40 -3.27 -19.92
C LEU A 428 26.99 -4.67 -20.36
N ARG A 429 25.69 -4.97 -20.25
CA ARG A 429 25.16 -6.33 -20.42
C ARG A 429 24.12 -6.35 -21.52
N PHE A 430 24.24 -7.29 -22.44
CA PHE A 430 23.23 -7.55 -23.47
C PHE A 430 22.65 -8.95 -23.27
N TYR A 431 21.32 -9.04 -23.25
CA TYR A 431 20.60 -10.31 -23.11
C TYR A 431 19.78 -10.58 -24.37
N LEU A 432 20.26 -11.55 -25.14
CA LEU A 432 19.63 -12.02 -26.37
C LEU A 432 18.38 -12.85 -26.05
N PRO A 433 17.31 -12.75 -26.86
CA PRO A 433 16.12 -13.58 -26.68
C PRO A 433 16.42 -15.05 -27.04
N ASN A 434 15.55 -15.97 -26.62
CA ASN A 434 15.73 -17.42 -26.85
C ASN A 434 15.71 -17.80 -28.33
N ASP A 435 15.00 -17.02 -29.15
CA ASP A 435 14.91 -17.19 -30.59
C ASP A 435 15.89 -16.28 -31.34
N ALA A 436 16.96 -15.82 -30.68
CA ALA A 436 17.97 -14.97 -31.28
C ALA A 436 18.52 -15.58 -32.58
N ARG A 437 18.59 -14.74 -33.60
CA ARG A 437 19.12 -15.01 -34.94
C ARG A 437 20.06 -13.88 -35.31
N ALA A 438 20.89 -14.11 -36.34
CA ALA A 438 21.67 -13.05 -36.94
C ALA A 438 20.78 -11.84 -37.28
N SER A 439 21.17 -10.66 -36.80
CA SER A 439 20.39 -9.43 -36.92
C SER A 439 21.31 -8.22 -36.98
N TYR A 440 21.09 -7.36 -37.95
CA TYR A 440 21.80 -6.09 -38.10
C TYR A 440 21.05 -4.93 -37.43
N THR A 441 19.85 -5.18 -36.91
CA THR A 441 19.12 -4.20 -36.12
C THR A 441 19.74 -4.15 -34.73
N PRO A 442 20.27 -2.99 -34.28
CA PRO A 442 20.89 -2.87 -32.97
C PRO A 442 19.87 -3.09 -31.86
N MET A 443 20.29 -3.76 -30.78
CA MET A 443 19.48 -3.84 -29.55
C MET A 443 19.37 -2.48 -28.86
N LEU A 444 20.46 -1.70 -28.88
CA LEU A 444 20.55 -0.36 -28.31
C LEU A 444 20.94 0.68 -29.36
N GLN A 445 20.13 1.71 -29.52
CA GLN A 445 20.49 2.91 -30.28
C GLN A 445 20.83 4.06 -29.31
N LEU A 446 22.04 4.63 -29.47
CA LEU A 446 22.44 5.85 -28.77
C LEU A 446 22.08 7.10 -29.58
N GLY A 447 21.72 8.15 -28.85
CA GLY A 447 21.49 9.50 -29.39
C GLY A 447 22.75 10.37 -29.44
N VAL A 448 23.92 9.85 -29.07
CA VAL A 448 25.21 10.54 -29.17
C VAL A 448 25.98 10.16 -30.44
N ALA A 449 26.79 11.10 -30.92
CA ALA A 449 27.67 10.88 -32.07
C ALA A 449 28.96 10.14 -31.67
N ALA A 450 29.48 10.33 -30.46
CA ALA A 450 30.68 9.64 -30.00
C ALA A 450 30.41 8.99 -28.65
N LYS A 451 30.88 7.76 -28.47
CA LYS A 451 30.83 7.08 -27.18
C LYS A 451 32.10 6.29 -26.89
N ASP A 452 32.66 6.49 -25.71
CA ASP A 452 33.75 5.68 -25.19
C ASP A 452 33.19 4.56 -24.30
N ILE A 453 33.55 3.32 -24.64
CA ILE A 453 33.17 2.11 -23.91
C ILE A 453 34.39 1.29 -23.46
N ARG A 454 35.58 1.88 -23.52
CA ARG A 454 36.81 1.27 -22.97
C ARG A 454 36.68 1.03 -21.47
N ASN A 455 37.35 -0.01 -20.97
CA ASN A 455 37.37 -0.42 -19.57
C ASN A 455 36.01 -0.82 -18.99
N LEU A 456 34.96 -0.90 -19.80
CA LEU A 456 33.68 -1.44 -19.36
C LEU A 456 33.73 -2.97 -19.36
N ASN A 457 33.12 -3.58 -18.34
CA ASN A 457 32.88 -5.00 -18.33
C ASN A 457 31.69 -5.31 -19.26
N ILE A 458 31.99 -5.55 -20.54
CA ILE A 458 31.00 -5.84 -21.58
C ILE A 458 30.72 -7.35 -21.59
N GLY A 459 29.45 -7.73 -21.68
CA GLY A 459 29.12 -9.12 -21.94
C GLY A 459 27.77 -9.36 -22.56
N VAL A 460 27.66 -10.52 -23.22
CA VAL A 460 26.47 -10.99 -23.92
C VAL A 460 26.05 -12.32 -23.32
N GLY A 461 24.78 -12.43 -22.96
CA GLY A 461 24.14 -13.65 -22.48
C GLY A 461 22.78 -13.88 -23.14
N PHE A 462 22.08 -14.94 -22.73
CA PHE A 462 20.77 -15.32 -23.25
C PHE A 462 19.71 -15.26 -22.14
N SER A 463 18.50 -14.81 -22.46
CA SER A 463 17.37 -14.74 -21.54
C SER A 463 16.44 -15.97 -21.66
N GLY A 464 16.86 -17.14 -21.14
CA GLY A 464 16.05 -18.37 -21.13
C GLY A 464 16.71 -19.57 -21.83
N SER A 465 15.94 -20.50 -22.42
CA SER A 465 16.46 -21.76 -23.02
C SER A 465 17.09 -21.57 -24.41
N ALA A 466 17.89 -22.56 -24.83
CA ALA A 466 18.91 -22.53 -25.89
C ALA A 466 18.59 -21.70 -27.18
N PRO A 467 19.53 -20.85 -27.63
CA PRO A 467 19.41 -20.07 -28.86
C PRO A 467 19.51 -20.92 -30.13
N VAL A 468 19.01 -20.39 -31.26
CA VAL A 468 19.10 -21.01 -32.60
C VAL A 468 20.31 -20.49 -33.39
N LEU A 469 21.33 -19.98 -32.69
CA LEU A 469 22.50 -19.35 -33.29
C LEU A 469 23.48 -20.41 -33.81
N HIS A 470 24.02 -20.14 -34.99
CA HIS A 470 25.05 -20.94 -35.64
C HIS A 470 26.40 -20.23 -35.59
N GLY A 471 27.49 -20.98 -35.85
CA GLY A 471 28.82 -20.38 -35.96
C GLY A 471 28.85 -19.28 -37.03
N ASN A 472 29.40 -18.13 -36.69
CA ASN A 472 29.49 -16.89 -37.50
C ASN A 472 28.21 -16.05 -37.61
N ASP A 473 27.14 -16.37 -36.87
CA ASP A 473 26.01 -15.45 -36.76
C ASP A 473 26.47 -14.11 -36.15
N VAL A 474 26.02 -13.00 -36.73
CA VAL A 474 26.38 -11.64 -36.31
C VAL A 474 25.14 -10.94 -35.77
N ILE A 475 25.26 -10.37 -34.56
CA ILE A 475 24.19 -9.63 -33.91
C ILE A 475 24.68 -8.21 -33.65
N SER A 476 23.92 -7.21 -34.08
CA SER A 476 24.21 -5.82 -33.75
C SER A 476 23.74 -5.54 -32.31
N LEU A 477 24.66 -5.23 -31.41
CA LEU A 477 24.35 -4.98 -29.99
C LEU A 477 23.99 -3.52 -29.77
N MET A 478 24.86 -2.60 -30.21
CA MET A 478 24.63 -1.17 -30.06
C MET A 478 25.19 -0.35 -31.22
N LYS A 479 24.60 0.82 -31.46
CA LYS A 479 25.11 1.82 -32.41
C LYS A 479 25.01 3.24 -31.87
N THR A 480 25.83 4.13 -32.41
CA THR A 480 25.71 5.59 -32.26
C THR A 480 24.81 6.21 -33.32
N LEU A 481 24.66 7.54 -33.30
CA LEU A 481 24.12 8.28 -34.43
C LEU A 481 24.92 8.01 -35.73
N PRO A 482 24.30 8.20 -36.91
CA PRO A 482 24.99 8.17 -38.20
C PRO A 482 26.21 9.09 -38.22
N GLY A 483 27.32 8.62 -38.77
CA GLY A 483 28.62 9.28 -38.79
C GLY A 483 29.41 9.18 -37.48
N GLY A 484 28.84 8.54 -36.46
CA GLY A 484 29.40 8.50 -35.12
C GLY A 484 30.51 7.46 -34.88
N THR A 485 31.16 7.56 -33.73
CA THR A 485 32.29 6.72 -33.31
C THR A 485 32.03 5.99 -31.98
N LEU A 486 32.48 4.73 -31.92
CA LEU A 486 32.58 3.94 -30.71
C LEU A 486 34.05 3.65 -30.43
N LEU A 487 34.57 4.20 -29.32
CA LEU A 487 35.91 3.88 -28.85
C LEU A 487 35.83 2.63 -27.98
N THR A 488 36.56 1.61 -28.37
CA THR A 488 36.60 0.31 -27.69
C THR A 488 38.01 -0.03 -27.27
N ASP A 489 38.13 -0.98 -26.34
CA ASP A 489 39.41 -1.64 -26.10
C ASP A 489 39.83 -2.41 -27.37
N ALA A 490 41.14 -2.62 -27.54
CA ALA A 490 41.67 -3.36 -28.69
C ALA A 490 41.13 -4.80 -28.73
N ASP A 491 41.03 -5.41 -27.55
CA ASP A 491 40.41 -6.71 -27.32
C ASP A 491 39.30 -6.55 -26.28
N ILE A 492 38.07 -6.91 -26.65
CA ILE A 492 36.96 -7.03 -25.70
C ILE A 492 36.70 -8.53 -25.52
N ALA A 493 36.90 -9.03 -24.29
CA ALA A 493 36.53 -10.39 -23.92
C ALA A 493 35.09 -10.42 -23.39
N ASN A 494 34.33 -11.46 -23.71
CA ASN A 494 33.02 -11.66 -23.08
C ASN A 494 33.21 -11.99 -21.61
N GLN A 495 32.66 -11.15 -20.76
CA GLN A 495 32.74 -11.28 -19.30
C GLN A 495 31.46 -11.89 -18.69
N ILE A 496 30.61 -12.48 -19.52
CA ILE A 496 29.49 -13.34 -19.10
C ILE A 496 29.79 -14.75 -19.61
N GLU A 497 29.98 -15.69 -18.69
CA GLU A 497 29.99 -17.11 -19.02
C GLU A 497 28.54 -17.63 -18.98
N GLY A 498 27.94 -17.82 -20.15
CA GLY A 498 26.66 -18.53 -20.25
C GLY A 498 26.91 -20.04 -20.21
N THR A 499 26.46 -20.72 -19.16
CA THR A 499 26.29 -22.18 -19.15
C THR A 499 24.80 -22.52 -19.29
N GLN A 500 24.44 -23.33 -20.28
CA GLN A 500 23.09 -23.86 -20.46
C GLN A 500 23.14 -25.31 -20.93
N GLY A 501 22.61 -26.24 -20.11
CA GLY A 501 22.66 -27.68 -20.40
C GLY A 501 24.09 -28.23 -20.43
N VAL A 502 24.24 -29.56 -20.35
CA VAL A 502 25.50 -30.21 -19.97
C VAL A 502 26.67 -30.05 -20.98
N THR A 503 26.54 -29.32 -22.11
CA THR A 503 27.57 -29.46 -23.18
C THR A 503 27.89 -28.28 -24.10
N MET A 504 27.30 -27.07 -23.99
CA MET A 504 27.62 -25.97 -24.92
C MET A 504 28.16 -24.73 -24.21
N ARG A 505 29.45 -24.42 -24.43
CA ARG A 505 30.09 -23.14 -24.06
C ARG A 505 30.10 -22.20 -25.27
N TYR A 506 29.44 -21.05 -25.16
CA TYR A 506 29.52 -20.00 -26.18
C TYR A 506 30.72 -19.10 -25.90
N HIS A 507 31.58 -18.92 -26.90
CA HIS A 507 32.61 -17.89 -26.91
C HIS A 507 32.18 -16.80 -27.88
N SER A 508 31.89 -15.62 -27.37
CA SER A 508 31.54 -14.45 -28.20
C SER A 508 32.79 -13.63 -28.46
N HIS A 509 33.01 -13.27 -29.73
CA HIS A 509 34.02 -12.30 -30.13
C HIS A 509 33.33 -10.99 -30.43
N PHE A 510 33.80 -9.91 -29.83
CA PHE A 510 33.29 -8.58 -30.13
C PHE A 510 34.13 -7.92 -31.20
N LYS A 511 33.47 -7.18 -32.09
CA LYS A 511 34.15 -6.29 -33.03
C LYS A 511 33.43 -4.95 -33.10
N SER A 512 34.18 -3.86 -33.03
CA SER A 512 33.71 -2.58 -33.55
C SER A 512 33.78 -2.65 -35.07
N ALA A 513 32.63 -2.53 -35.73
CA ALA A 513 32.57 -2.55 -37.18
C ALA A 513 32.54 -1.13 -37.73
N ALA A 514 33.42 -0.87 -38.70
CA ALA A 514 33.29 0.26 -39.60
C ALA A 514 31.96 0.14 -40.38
N PRO A 515 31.35 1.28 -40.74
CA PRO A 515 30.02 1.30 -41.34
C PRO A 515 29.94 0.52 -42.66
N MET A 516 28.90 -0.30 -42.83
CA MET A 516 28.76 -1.23 -43.96
C MET A 516 28.02 -0.66 -45.19
N SER A 517 27.58 0.61 -45.23
CA SER A 517 26.97 1.18 -46.45
C SER A 517 27.18 2.68 -46.64
N SER A 518 27.22 3.09 -47.92
CA SER A 518 27.47 4.46 -48.38
C SER A 518 26.30 5.43 -48.20
N SER A 519 25.13 4.97 -47.74
CA SER A 519 23.94 5.82 -47.62
C SER A 519 23.63 6.31 -46.21
N SER A 520 24.25 5.77 -45.15
CA SER A 520 24.28 6.33 -43.78
C SER A 520 25.21 5.52 -42.86
N PRO A 521 26.53 5.77 -42.91
CA PRO A 521 27.51 5.00 -42.15
C PRO A 521 27.40 5.25 -40.62
N SER A 522 27.02 4.26 -39.79
CA SER A 522 27.12 4.34 -38.31
C SER A 522 28.09 3.31 -37.73
N SER A 523 28.81 3.65 -36.65
CA SER A 523 29.64 2.70 -35.91
C SER A 523 28.76 1.78 -35.06
N ALA A 524 29.07 0.49 -35.04
CA ALA A 524 28.31 -0.52 -34.31
C ALA A 524 29.23 -1.50 -33.57
N LEU A 525 28.82 -1.88 -32.36
CA LEU A 525 29.37 -3.02 -31.63
C LEU A 525 28.59 -4.27 -32.06
N ARG A 526 29.32 -5.32 -32.47
CA ARG A 526 28.79 -6.60 -32.90
C ARG A 526 29.39 -7.74 -32.09
#